data_AF-A0A843TLB7-F1
#
_entry.id   AF-A0A843TLB7-F1
#
_cell.length_a   1.000
_cell.length_b   1.000
_cell.length_c   1.000
_cell.angle_alpha   90.00
_cell.angle_beta   90.00
_cell.angle_gamma   90.00
#
_symmetry.space_group_name_H-M   'P 1'
#
loop_
_entity.id
_entity.type
_entity.pdbx_description
1 polymer ?
#
loop_
_entity_poly.entity_id
_entity_poly.type
_entity_poly.pdbx_seq_one_letter_code
_entity_poly.pdbx_strand_id
1 'polypeptide(L)'
;MASRGRRGGAPAREDELRRDERTEQQAPAPQGPVLPPPPSVDYGVFMQGLVQAMQTQAHTQAALQAQLEAQICLDGAYKRCTAEKS
;
A
#
# COMPACT_ATOMS: atom_id res chain seq x y z
N MET A 1 65.23 -19.68 32.53
CA MET A 1 65.09 -19.86 31.07
C MET A 1 64.21 -21.09 30.85
N ALA A 2 63.11 -21.14 30.10
CA ALA A 2 62.52 -20.23 29.13
C ALA A 2 60.99 -20.41 29.11
N SER A 3 60.25 -19.30 29.12
CA SER A 3 58.83 -19.27 28.79
C SER A 3 58.71 -19.33 27.26
N ARG A 4 58.15 -20.42 26.70
CA ARG A 4 57.74 -20.45 25.29
C ARG A 4 56.30 -20.91 25.20
N GLY A 5 55.46 -19.94 24.83
CA GLY A 5 54.02 -20.11 24.66
C GLY A 5 53.69 -21.08 23.53
N ARG A 6 52.54 -21.75 23.69
CA ARG A 6 51.85 -22.40 22.58
C ARG A 6 50.71 -21.50 22.15
N ARG A 7 51.04 -20.56 21.26
CA ARG A 7 50.09 -19.89 20.38
C ARG A 7 49.92 -20.82 19.19
N GLY A 8 48.75 -21.43 19.02
CA GLY A 8 48.50 -22.31 17.88
C GLY A 8 47.30 -23.20 18.11
N GLY A 9 46.11 -22.67 17.88
CA GLY A 9 44.88 -23.43 18.00
C GLY A 9 43.72 -22.65 17.43
N ALA A 10 43.74 -22.36 16.14
CA ALA A 10 42.58 -21.81 15.42
C ALA A 10 42.49 -22.05 13.90
N PRO A 11 43.46 -22.61 13.13
CA PRO A 11 43.31 -22.58 11.67
C PRO A 11 42.29 -23.59 11.13
N ALA A 12 42.04 -24.71 11.84
CA ALA A 12 41.18 -25.78 11.32
C ALA A 12 39.69 -25.42 11.31
N ARG A 13 39.20 -24.71 12.34
CA ARG A 13 37.78 -24.36 12.43
C ARG A 13 37.37 -23.26 11.47
N GLU A 14 38.26 -22.30 11.21
CA GLU A 14 37.98 -21.21 10.28
C GLU A 14 38.00 -21.68 8.81
N ASP A 15 38.83 -22.68 8.49
CA ASP A 15 38.90 -23.28 7.15
C ASP A 15 37.66 -24.16 6.86
N GLU A 16 37.19 -24.91 7.86
CA GLU A 16 35.97 -25.73 7.75
C GLU A 16 34.72 -24.84 7.57
N LEU A 17 34.61 -23.76 8.34
CA LEU A 17 33.52 -22.78 8.19
C LEU A 17 33.53 -22.10 6.81
N ARG A 18 34.72 -21.75 6.30
CA ARG A 18 34.89 -21.20 4.95
C ARG A 18 34.53 -22.20 3.86
N ARG A 19 34.79 -23.49 4.09
CA ARG A 19 34.46 -24.56 3.14
C ARG A 19 32.96 -24.82 3.10
N ASP A 20 32.28 -24.78 4.24
CA ASP A 20 30.81 -24.86 4.32
C ASP A 20 30.15 -23.66 3.64
N GLU A 21 30.61 -22.43 3.89
CA GLU A 21 30.11 -21.23 3.20
C GLU A 21 30.28 -21.32 1.67
N ARG A 22 31.43 -21.81 1.22
CA ARG A 22 31.69 -21.99 -0.21
C ARG A 22 30.82 -23.09 -0.83
N THR A 23 30.45 -24.10 -0.04
CA THR A 23 29.59 -25.21 -0.48
C THR A 23 28.12 -24.77 -0.54
N GLU A 24 27.66 -23.95 0.39
CA GLU A 24 26.33 -23.31 0.33
C GLU A 24 26.21 -22.32 -0.83
N GLN A 25 27.21 -21.47 -1.05
CA GLN A 25 27.19 -20.47 -2.14
C GLN A 25 27.30 -21.10 -3.53
N GLN A 26 27.79 -22.34 -3.62
CA GLN A 26 27.91 -23.09 -4.87
C GLN A 26 26.75 -24.08 -5.07
N ALA A 27 25.80 -24.15 -4.14
CA ALA A 27 24.57 -24.89 -4.33
C ALA A 27 23.73 -24.20 -5.44
N PRO A 28 23.29 -24.93 -6.48
CA PRO A 28 22.43 -24.35 -7.50
C PRO A 28 21.15 -23.83 -6.85
N ALA A 29 20.73 -22.62 -7.21
CA ALA A 29 19.51 -22.01 -6.69
C ALA A 29 18.34 -23.00 -6.81
N PRO A 30 17.52 -23.19 -5.75
CA PRO A 30 16.42 -24.12 -5.79
C PRO A 30 15.50 -23.74 -6.95
N GLN A 31 15.32 -24.68 -7.89
CA GLN A 31 14.36 -24.53 -8.98
C GLN A 31 12.96 -24.79 -8.43
N GLY A 32 12.45 -23.82 -7.66
CA GLY A 32 11.07 -23.81 -7.22
C GLY A 32 10.12 -23.61 -8.42
N PRO A 33 8.84 -23.98 -8.29
CA PRO A 33 7.86 -23.72 -9.33
C PRO A 33 7.83 -22.23 -9.65
N VAL A 34 7.98 -21.90 -10.94
CA VAL A 34 7.86 -20.53 -11.43
C VAL A 34 6.40 -20.11 -11.27
N LEU A 35 6.14 -19.19 -10.34
CA LEU A 35 4.83 -18.56 -10.21
C LEU A 35 4.52 -17.78 -11.49
N PRO A 36 3.28 -17.85 -12.00
CA PRO A 36 2.91 -17.06 -13.16
C PRO A 36 3.08 -15.56 -12.86
N PRO A 37 3.48 -14.76 -13.86
CA PRO A 37 3.57 -13.32 -13.69
C PRO A 37 2.21 -12.75 -13.29
N PRO A 38 2.18 -11.70 -12.45
CA PRO A 38 0.92 -11.04 -12.10
C PRO A 38 0.23 -10.52 -13.37
N PRO A 39 -1.11 -10.45 -13.36
CA PRO A 39 -1.85 -9.91 -14.49
C PRO A 39 -1.44 -8.47 -14.76
N SER A 40 -1.29 -8.13 -16.04
CA SER A 40 -1.02 -6.76 -16.47
C SER A 40 -2.25 -5.88 -16.24
N VAL A 41 -2.07 -4.80 -15.47
CA VAL A 41 -3.11 -3.79 -15.23
C VAL A 41 -3.00 -2.69 -16.28
N ASP A 42 -4.11 -2.39 -16.97
CA ASP A 42 -4.22 -1.20 -17.82
C ASP A 42 -4.51 0.02 -16.95
N TYR A 43 -3.46 0.78 -16.64
CA TYR A 43 -3.57 2.00 -15.85
C TYR A 43 -4.46 3.06 -16.52
N GLY A 44 -4.57 3.08 -17.86
CA GLY A 44 -5.44 4.00 -18.57
C GLY A 44 -6.91 3.74 -18.30
N VAL A 45 -7.32 2.47 -18.29
CA VAL A 45 -8.68 2.06 -17.91
C VAL A 45 -8.95 2.36 -16.44
N PHE A 46 -7.99 2.07 -15.55
CA PHE A 46 -8.12 2.37 -14.13
C PHE A 46 -8.31 3.87 -13.86
N MET A 47 -7.49 4.71 -14.49
CA MET A 47 -7.58 6.17 -14.35
C MET A 47 -8.88 6.72 -14.92
N GLN A 48 -9.39 6.18 -16.04
CA GLN A 48 -10.70 6.56 -16.55
C GLN A 48 -11.82 6.23 -15.57
N GLY A 49 -11.78 5.05 -14.95
CA GLY A 49 -12.74 4.67 -13.90
C GLY A 49 -12.71 5.61 -12.70
N LEU A 50 -11.51 6.01 -12.26
CA LEU A 50 -11.35 6.99 -11.18
C LEU A 50 -11.93 8.36 -11.54
N VAL A 51 -11.66 8.86 -12.75
CA VAL A 51 -12.19 10.14 -13.22
C VAL A 51 -13.71 10.11 -13.29
N GLN A 52 -14.30 9.02 -13.81
CA GLN A 52 -15.74 8.85 -13.90
C GLN A 52 -16.40 8.80 -12.51
N ALA A 53 -15.79 8.11 -11.55
CA ALA A 53 -16.26 8.06 -10.18
C ALA A 53 -16.26 9.45 -9.52
N MET A 54 -15.17 10.21 -9.68
CA MET A 54 -15.07 11.58 -9.16
C MET A 54 -16.12 12.51 -9.78
N GLN A 55 -16.32 12.45 -11.10
CA GLN A 55 -17.36 13.24 -11.77
C GLN A 55 -18.76 12.88 -11.24
N THR A 56 -19.05 11.59 -11.12
CA THR A 56 -20.33 11.11 -10.60
C THR A 56 -20.58 11.62 -9.19
N GLN A 57 -19.57 11.55 -8.31
CA GLN A 57 -19.64 12.07 -6.96
C GLN A 57 -19.85 13.59 -6.93
N ALA A 58 -19.17 14.35 -7.79
CA ALA A 58 -19.34 15.79 -7.87
C ALA A 58 -20.77 16.18 -8.29
N HIS A 59 -21.33 15.48 -9.28
CA HIS A 59 -22.69 15.71 -9.74
C HIS A 59 -23.74 15.38 -8.66
N THR A 60 -23.58 14.25 -7.96
CA THR A 60 -24.50 13.87 -6.88
C THR A 60 -24.39 14.82 -5.69
N GLN A 61 -23.17 15.22 -5.32
CA GLN A 61 -22.95 16.20 -4.25
C GLN A 61 -23.60 17.56 -4.59
N ALA A 62 -23.43 18.06 -5.81
CA ALA A 62 -24.04 19.31 -6.23
C ALA A 62 -25.59 19.25 -6.19
N ALA A 63 -26.18 18.14 -6.64
CA ALA A 63 -27.62 17.96 -6.59
C ALA A 63 -28.16 17.91 -5.14
N LEU A 64 -27.46 17.21 -4.24
CA LEU A 64 -27.80 17.16 -2.83
C LEU A 64 -27.67 18.54 -2.16
N GLN A 65 -26.61 19.28 -2.48
CA GLN A 65 -26.42 20.64 -1.97
C GLN A 65 -27.57 21.55 -2.42
N ALA A 66 -27.95 21.51 -3.69
CA ALA A 66 -29.06 22.30 -4.21
C ALA A 66 -30.40 21.93 -3.53
N GLN A 67 -30.63 20.64 -3.25
CA GLN A 67 -31.81 20.20 -2.49
C GLN A 67 -31.82 20.75 -1.06
N LEU A 68 -30.67 20.69 -0.37
CA LEU A 68 -30.52 21.22 0.99
C LEU A 68 -30.78 22.73 1.03
N GLU A 69 -30.20 23.50 0.10
CA GLU A 69 -30.42 24.94 0.00
C GLU A 69 -31.89 25.28 -0.27
N ALA A 70 -32.54 24.56 -1.19
CA ALA A 70 -33.97 24.72 -1.45
C ALA A 70 -34.81 24.43 -0.20
N GLN A 71 -34.49 23.36 0.54
CA GLN A 71 -35.19 23.00 1.78
C GLN A 71 -35.04 24.09 2.85
N ILE A 72 -33.83 24.64 3.02
CA ILE A 72 -33.56 25.73 3.96
C ILE A 72 -34.36 26.98 3.57
N CYS A 73 -34.41 27.33 2.28
CA CYS A 73 -35.21 28.46 1.80
C CYS A 73 -36.71 28.26 2.08
N LEU A 74 -37.24 27.07 1.82
CA LEU A 74 -38.65 26.76 2.06
C LEU A 74 -39.00 26.79 3.55
N ASP A 75 -38.17 26.21 4.42
CA ASP A 75 -38.39 26.23 5.87
C ASP A 75 -38.35 27.67 6.44
N GLY A 76 -37.37 28.47 5.98
CA GLY A 76 -37.28 29.88 6.34
C GLY A 76 -38.47 30.73 5.85
N ALA A 77 -39.00 30.42 4.66
CA ALA A 77 -40.22 31.06 4.16
C ALA A 77 -41.45 30.65 4.99
N TYR A 78 -41.59 29.36 5.29
CA TYR A 78 -42.67 28.84 6.11
C TYR A 78 -42.71 29.50 7.50
N LYS A 79 -41.57 29.57 8.19
CA LYS A 79 -41.46 30.23 9.50
C LYS A 79 -41.88 31.70 9.47
N ARG A 80 -41.47 32.45 8.43
CA ARG A 80 -41.87 33.85 8.27
C ARG A 80 -43.38 33.98 8.05
N CYS A 81 -43.97 33.17 7.18
CA CYS A 81 -45.42 33.16 6.95
C CYS A 81 -46.22 32.82 8.21
N THR A 82 -45.70 31.93 9.07
CA THR A 82 -46.36 31.61 10.34
C THR A 82 -46.21 32.71 11.39
N ALA A 83 -45.09 33.43 11.40
CA ALA A 83 -44.85 34.54 12.33
C ALA A 83 -45.70 35.77 12.01
N GLU A 84 -46.02 36.03 10.74
CA GLU A 84 -46.87 37.15 10.31
C GLU A 84 -48.37 36.91 10.60
N LYS A 85 -48.77 35.67 10.89
CA LYS A 85 -50.17 35.28 11.15
C LYS A 85 -50.51 35.11 12.64
N SER A 86 -49.55 35.31 13.55
CA SER A 86 -49.74 35.32 15.01
C SER A 86 -49.72 36.74 15.55
#